data_AF-A0A2G4U0J5-F1
#
_entry.id   AF-A0A2G4U0J5-F1
#
_cell.length_a   1.000
_cell.length_b   1.000
_cell.length_c   1.000
_cell.angle_alpha   90.00
_cell.angle_beta   90.00
_cell.angle_gamma   90.00
#
_symmetry.space_group_name_H-M   'P 1'
#
loop_
_entity.id
_entity.type
_entity.pdbx_description
1 polymer ?
#
loop_
_entity_poly.entity_id
_entity_poly.type
_entity_poly.pdbx_seq_one_letter_code
_entity_poly.pdbx_strand_id
1 'polypeptide(L)' 'MEISIITLMKALIGGAGAGFAMTGCLSFFIPALTVTASFALTFAALGSAITAGIYLKNGLVT' A
#
# COMPACT_ATOMS: atom_id res chain seq x y z
N MET A 1 13.90 -4.61 17.67
CA MET A 1 14.15 -3.37 16.89
C MET A 1 13.23 -2.26 17.42
N GLU A 2 13.70 -1.03 17.68
CA GLU A 2 12.76 0.05 18.06
C GLU A 2 11.86 0.38 16.87
N ILE A 3 10.57 0.09 16.99
CA ILE A 3 9.57 0.40 15.96
C ILE A 3 9.40 1.92 15.93
N SER A 4 10.16 2.58 15.06
CA SER A 4 10.04 4.02 14.86
C SER A 4 8.79 4.34 14.04
N ILE A 5 7.94 5.19 14.62
CA ILE A 5 6.69 5.70 14.01
C ILE A 5 6.96 6.41 12.69
N ILE A 6 8.11 7.08 12.55
CA ILE A 6 8.52 7.76 11.32
C ILE A 6 8.71 6.75 10.20
N THR A 7 9.33 5.61 10.51
CA THR A 7 9.58 4.54 9.54
C THR A 7 8.29 3.80 9.19
N LEU A 8 7.40 3.60 10.16
CA LEU A 8 6.04 3.06 9.93
C LEU A 8 5.23 3.98 9.01
N MET A 9 5.26 5.29 9.23
CA MET A 9 4.57 6.28 8.38
C MET A 9 5.14 6.29 6.97
N LYS A 10 6.47 6.22 6.82
CA LYS A 10 7.13 6.16 5.51
C LYS A 10 6.79 4.88 4.75
N ALA A 11 6.69 3.75 5.47
CA ALA A 11 6.23 2.47 4.92
C ALA A 11 4.75 2.50 4.53
N LEU A 12 3.89 3.15 5.33
CA LEU A 12 2.46 3.33 5.05
C LEU A 12 2.24 4.16 3.78
N ILE A 13 2.92 5.32 3.68
CA ILE A 13 2.83 6.22 2.51
C ILE A 13 3.41 5.53 1.27
N GLY A 14 4.54 4.84 1.41
CA GLY A 14 5.13 4.04 0.32
C GLY A 14 4.22 2.91 -0.14
N GLY A 15 3.59 2.18 0.79
CA GLY A 15 2.64 1.12 0.50
C GLY A 15 1.34 1.62 -0.12
N ALA A 16 0.84 2.78 0.32
CA ALA A 16 -0.31 3.45 -0.28
C ALA A 16 -0.02 3.87 -1.73
N GLY A 17 1.14 4.47 -1.97
CA GLY A 17 1.59 4.87 -3.31
C GLY A 17 1.78 3.68 -4.25
N ALA A 18 2.36 2.58 -3.75
CA ALA A 18 2.52 1.34 -4.53
C ALA A 18 1.17 0.69 -4.88
N GLY A 19 0.23 0.63 -3.92
CA GLY A 19 -1.12 0.11 -4.15
C GLY A 19 -1.91 0.96 -5.16
N PHE A 20 -1.78 2.29 -5.09
CA PHE A 20 -2.37 3.21 -6.06
C PHE A 20 -1.77 3.04 -7.46
N ALA A 21 -0.45 2.99 -7.57
CA ALA A 21 0.25 2.77 -8.85
C ALA A 21 -0.16 1.44 -9.50
N MET A 22 -0.34 0.38 -8.70
CA MET A 22 -0.78 -0.92 -9.19
C MET A 22 -2.18 -0.86 -9.83
N THR A 23 -3.10 -0.06 -9.28
CA THR A 23 -4.42 0.14 -9.91
C THR A 23 -4.35 0.90 -11.23
N GLY A 24 -3.46 1.90 -11.33
CA GLY A 24 -3.19 2.59 -12.60
C GLY A 24 -2.60 1.66 -13.66
N CYS A 25 -1.68 0.78 -13.27
CA CYS A 25 -1.13 -0.25 -14.16
C CYS A 25 -2.21 -1.27 -14.60
N LEU A 26 -3.12 -1.65 -13.71
CA LEU A 26 -4.24 -2.54 -14.05
C LEU A 26 -5.19 -1.92 -15.08
N SER A 27 -5.44 -0.62 -14.97
CA SER A 27 -6.23 0.15 -15.95
C SER A 27 -5.56 0.16 -17.34
N PHE A 28 -4.23 0.06 -17.39
CA PHE A 28 -3.47 0.02 -18.64
C PHE A 28 -3.54 -1.35 -19.32
N PHE A 29 -3.65 -2.43 -18.54
CA PHE A 29 -3.74 -3.80 -19.03
C PHE A 29 -5.17 -4.19 -19.42
N ILE A 30 -6.17 -3.65 -18.71
CA ILE A 30 -7.60 -3.92 -18.95
C ILE A 30 -8.30 -2.57 -19.09
N PRO A 31 -8.30 -1.96 -20.29
CA PRO A 31 -8.87 -0.63 -20.52
C PRO A 31 -10.40 -0.55 -20.32
N ALA A 32 -11.09 -1.70 -20.26
CA ALA A 32 -12.52 -1.78 -19.92
C ALA A 32 -12.77 -1.71 -18.41
N LEU A 33 -11.75 -1.87 -17.57
CA LEU A 33 -11.88 -1.80 -16.12
C LEU A 33 -11.93 -0.32 -15.70
N THR A 34 -13.12 0.15 -15.32
CA THR A 34 -13.31 1.52 -14.87
C THR A 34 -12.69 1.68 -13.48
N VAL A 35 -11.43 2.10 -13.43
CA VAL A 35 -10.74 2.39 -12.17
C VAL A 35 -11.35 3.65 -11.57
N THR A 36 -12.39 3.44 -10.76
CA THR A 36 -13.07 4.51 -10.04
C THR A 36 -12.18 4.95 -8.87
N ALA A 37 -12.25 6.22 -8.47
CA ALA A 37 -11.44 6.76 -7.37
C ALA A 37 -11.52 5.90 -6.09
N SER A 38 -12.70 5.36 -5.79
CA SER A 38 -12.92 4.44 -4.66
C SER A 38 -12.11 3.14 -4.78
N PHE A 39 -11.97 2.57 -5.98
CA PHE A 39 -11.21 1.34 -6.21
C PHE A 39 -9.71 1.57 -6.02
N ALA A 40 -9.18 2.68 -6.56
CA ALA A 40 -7.80 3.08 -6.37
C ALA A 40 -7.47 3.36 -4.88
N LEU A 41 -8.40 3.97 -4.15
CA LEU A 41 -8.29 4.19 -2.70
C LEU A 41 -8.31 2.89 -1.91
N THR A 42 -9.14 1.92 -2.26
CA THR A 42 -9.16 0.61 -1.58
C THR A 42 -7.86 -0.17 -1.76
N PHE A 43 -7.26 -0.11 -2.96
CA PHE A 43 -5.95 -0.74 -3.22
C PHE A 43 -4.80 0.01 -2.55
N ALA A 44 -4.86 1.34 -2.44
CA ALA A 44 -3.92 2.12 -1.64
C ALA A 44 -4.04 1.78 -0.15
N ALA A 45 -5.27 1.63 0.37
CA ALA A 45 -5.53 1.20 1.73
C ALA A 45 -5.01 -0.24 1.98
N LEU A 46 -5.22 -1.17 1.05
CA LEU A 46 -4.66 -2.53 1.10
C LEU A 46 -3.13 -2.53 1.06
N GLY A 47 -2.53 -1.81 0.12
CA GLY A 47 -1.08 -1.71 -0.02
C GLY A 47 -0.42 -1.12 1.23
N SER A 48 -1.04 -0.09 1.81
CA SER A 48 -0.56 0.49 3.08
C SER A 48 -0.73 -0.44 4.27
N ALA A 49 -1.87 -1.13 4.40
CA ALA A 49 -2.14 -2.08 5.49
C ALA A 49 -1.19 -3.29 5.45
N ILE A 50 -0.93 -3.85 4.26
CA ILE A 50 0.00 -4.96 4.07
C ILE A 50 1.43 -4.51 4.41
N THR A 51 1.86 -3.34 3.91
CA THR A 51 3.22 -2.84 4.15
C THR A 51 3.45 -2.50 5.63
N ALA A 52 2.47 -1.89 6.28
CA ALA A 52 2.49 -1.63 7.72
C ALA A 52 2.48 -2.95 8.54
N GLY A 53 1.69 -3.93 8.13
CA GLY A 53 1.63 -5.26 8.76
C GLY A 53 2.95 -6.03 8.64
N ILE A 54 3.60 -5.99 7.48
CA ILE A 54 4.94 -6.60 7.28
C ILE A 54 5.99 -5.88 8.13
N TYR A 55 5.94 -4.55 8.21
CA TYR A 55 6.86 -3.76 9.03
C TYR A 55 6.72 -4.11 10.53
N LEU A 56 5.48 -4.19 11.03
CA LEU A 56 5.18 -4.63 12.40
C LEU A 56 5.62 -6.09 12.64
N LYS A 57 5.37 -7.00 11.70
CA LYS A 57 5.80 -8.40 11.79
C LYS A 57 7.33 -8.51 11.87
N ASN A 58 8.06 -7.81 11.01
CA ASN A 58 9.52 -7.81 11.06
C ASN A 58 10.06 -7.14 12.32
N GLY A 59 9.41 -6.11 12.84
CA GLY A 59 9.77 -5.45 14.10
C GLY A 59 9.46 -6.28 15.35
N LEU A 60 8.48 -7.19 15.30
CA LEU A 60 8.08 -8.09 16.41
C LEU A 60 8.81 -9.45 16.39
N VAL A 61 9.31 -9.90 15.24
CA VAL A 61 9.99 -11.20 15.07
C VAL A 61 11.52 -11.10 15.24
N THR A 62 12.06 -9.92 15.64
CA THR A 62 13.46 -9.74 16.06
C THR A 62 13.57 -9.30 17.52
#